data_AF-Q2W1C7-F1
#
_entry.id   AF-Q2W1C7-F1
#
_cell.length_a   1.000
_cell.length_b   1.000
_cell.length_c   1.000
_cell.angle_alpha   90.00
_cell.angle_beta   90.00
_cell.angle_gamma   90.00
#
_symmetry.space_group_name_H-M   'P 1'
#
loop_
_entity.id
_entity.type
_entity.pdbx_description
1 polymer ?
#
loop_
_entity_poly.entity_id
_entity_poly.type
_entity_poly.pdbx_seq_one_letter_code
_entity_poly.pdbx_strand_id
1 'polypeptide(L)' 'MVTGQSYKCIAMLSEARRLYGEGHYAECLRIIESIRTCSTRCGEQAACAIALRLAGPIVEELHPAQ' A
#
# COMPACT_ATOMS: atom_id res chain seq x y z
N MET A 1 -2.13 -16.75 15.72
CA MET A 1 -1.05 -16.56 14.73
C MET A 1 -1.48 -15.41 13.83
N VAL A 2 -1.01 -14.20 14.09
CA VAL A 2 -1.47 -12.96 13.41
C VAL A 2 -0.38 -12.38 12.48
N THR A 3 0.85 -12.89 12.57
CA THR A 3 2.05 -12.46 11.80
C THR A 3 1.97 -12.63 10.28
N GLY A 4 0.96 -13.31 9.74
CA GLY A 4 0.81 -13.52 8.29
C GLY A 4 0.21 -12.33 7.53
N GLN A 5 -0.55 -11.45 8.21
CA GLN A 5 -1.28 -10.38 7.53
C GLN A 5 -0.40 -9.13 7.31
N SER A 6 0.48 -8.82 8.26
CA SER A 6 1.54 -7.82 8.12
C SER A 6 2.48 -8.11 6.93
N TYR A 7 2.89 -9.37 6.75
CA TYR A 7 3.72 -9.78 5.61
C TYR A 7 3.02 -9.55 4.27
N LYS A 8 1.70 -9.75 4.23
CA LYS A 8 0.87 -9.50 3.05
C LYS A 8 0.80 -8.00 2.70
N CYS A 9 0.63 -7.11 3.68
CA CYS A 9 0.66 -5.65 3.49
C CYS A 9 1.99 -5.20 2.86
N ILE A 10 3.12 -5.75 3.33
CA ILE A 10 4.46 -5.41 2.82
C ILE A 10 4.67 -5.93 1.39
N ALA A 11 4.28 -7.18 1.11
CA ALA A 11 4.39 -7.75 -0.24
C ALA A 11 3.56 -6.96 -1.27
N MET A 12 2.33 -6.57 -0.89
CA MET A 12 1.48 -5.70 -1.73
C MET A 12 2.15 -4.34 -1.99
N LEU A 13 2.84 -3.76 -1.01
CA LEU A 13 3.53 -2.49 -1.22
C LEU A 13 4.70 -2.62 -2.23
N SER A 14 5.48 -3.69 -2.15
CA SER A 14 6.55 -3.94 -3.12
C SER A 14 6.01 -4.06 -4.54
N GLU A 15 4.86 -4.71 -4.71
CA GLU A 15 4.18 -4.81 -6.01
C GLU A 15 3.66 -3.46 -6.50
N ALA A 16 3.08 -2.64 -5.61
CA ALA A 16 2.65 -1.28 -5.95
C ALA A 16 3.83 -0.42 -6.45
N ARG A 17 5.01 -0.54 -5.83
CA ARG A 17 6.23 0.16 -6.28
C ARG A 17 6.70 -0.30 -7.66
N ARG A 18 6.64 -1.61 -7.94
CA ARG A 18 6.97 -2.16 -9.25
C ARG A 18 6.04 -1.60 -10.34
N LEU A 19 4.73 -1.68 -10.10
CA LEU A 19 3.73 -1.14 -11.03
C LEU A 19 3.89 0.37 -11.26
N TYR A 20 4.25 1.12 -10.21
CA TYR A 20 4.54 2.56 -10.35
C TYR A 20 5.72 2.81 -11.29
N GLY A 21 6.84 2.10 -11.10
CA GLY A 21 8.02 2.22 -11.96
C GLY A 21 7.77 1.80 -13.42
N GLU A 22 6.80 0.92 -13.66
CA GLU A 22 6.39 0.48 -15.00
C GLU A 22 5.30 1.36 -15.64
N GLY A 23 4.82 2.40 -14.95
CA GLY A 23 3.78 3.29 -15.45
C GLY A 23 2.33 2.76 -15.30
N HIS A 24 2.15 1.62 -14.63
CA HIS A 24 0.85 1.00 -14.33
C HIS A 24 0.15 1.68 -13.14
N TYR A 25 -0.10 2.99 -13.25
CA TYR A 25 -0.55 3.82 -12.14
C TYR A 25 -1.93 3.44 -11.59
N ALA A 26 -2.88 3.05 -12.45
CA ALA A 26 -4.22 2.63 -12.02
C ALA A 26 -4.18 1.33 -11.20
N GLU A 27 -3.30 0.40 -11.54
CA GLU A 27 -3.13 -0.86 -10.80
C GLU A 27 -2.36 -0.62 -9.48
N CYS A 28 -1.35 0.25 -9.51
CA CYS A 28 -0.67 0.73 -8.30
C CYS A 28 -1.67 1.29 -7.28
N LEU A 29 -2.56 2.20 -7.70
CA LEU A 29 -3.58 2.81 -6.82
C LEU A 29 -4.54 1.77 -6.23
N ARG A 30 -4.97 0.77 -7.02
CA ARG A 30 -5.83 -0.32 -6.52
C ARG A 30 -5.15 -1.13 -5.42
N ILE A 31 -3.85 -1.39 -5.55
CA ILE A 31 -3.10 -2.11 -4.51
C ILE A 31 -2.98 -1.28 -3.24
N ILE A 32 -2.72 0.03 -3.35
CA ILE A 32 -2.63 0.92 -2.19
C ILE A 32 -3.97 0.99 -1.45
N GLU A 33 -5.10 1.05 -2.16
CA GLU A 33 -6.44 1.01 -1.54
C GLU A 33 -6.74 -0.34 -0.88
N SER A 34 -6.24 -1.44 -1.45
CA SER A 34 -6.30 -2.78 -0.83
C SER A 34 -5.48 -2.85 0.46
N ILE A 35 -4.28 -2.24 0.49
CA ILE A 35 -3.47 -2.11 1.72
C ILE A 35 -4.22 -1.29 2.77
N ARG A 36 -4.86 -0.18 2.38
CA ARG A 36 -5.68 0.65 3.28
C ARG A 36 -6.85 -0.16 3.87
N THR A 37 -7.55 -0.93 3.05
CA THR A 37 -8.64 -1.82 3.50
C THR A 37 -8.13 -2.96 4.40
N CYS A 38 -6.96 -3.50 4.10
CA CYS A 38 -6.30 -4.51 4.94
C CYS A 38 -5.91 -3.92 6.30
N SER A 39 -5.41 -2.67 6.32
CA SER A 39 -4.98 -1.97 7.53
C SER A 39 -6.12 -1.69 8.51
N THR A 40 -7.33 -1.43 8.01
CA THR A 40 -8.51 -1.17 8.85
C THR A 40 -9.12 -2.46 9.41
N ARG A 41 -8.92 -3.60 8.73
CA ARG A 41 -9.43 -4.92 9.13
C ARG A 41 -8.44 -5.75 9.95
N CYS A 42 -7.15 -5.49 9.85
CA CYS A 42 -6.13 -6.21 10.60
C CYS A 42 -5.82 -5.50 11.92
N GLY A 43 -5.79 -6.25 13.03
CA GLY A 43 -5.31 -5.77 14.33
C GLY A 43 -3.81 -5.42 14.37
N GLU A 44 -3.10 -5.53 13.24
CA GLU A 44 -1.68 -5.20 13.07
C GLU A 44 -1.51 -3.81 12.43
N GLN A 45 -2.18 -2.81 13.02
CA GLN A 45 -2.18 -1.43 12.53
C GLN A 45 -0.78 -0.88 12.29
N ALA A 46 0.22 -1.25 13.11
CA ALA A 46 1.59 -0.75 12.98
C ALA A 46 2.24 -1.13 11.65
N ALA A 47 2.13 -2.38 11.19
CA ALA A 47 2.78 -2.83 9.96
C ALA A 47 2.12 -2.25 8.71
N CYS A 48 0.78 -2.24 8.66
CA CYS A 48 0.08 -1.66 7.53
C CYS A 48 0.13 -0.12 7.53
N ALA A 49 0.27 0.53 8.69
CA ALA A 49 0.55 1.98 8.77
C ALA A 49 1.94 2.33 8.21
N ILE A 50 2.96 1.52 8.47
CA ILE A 50 4.28 1.68 7.84
C ILE A 50 4.16 1.53 6.32
N ALA A 51 3.42 0.51 5.85
CA ALA A 51 3.21 0.31 4.42
C ALA A 51 2.51 1.49 3.74
N LEU A 52 1.45 2.04 4.37
CA LEU A 52 0.76 3.24 3.88
C LEU A 52 1.65 4.48 3.89
N ARG A 53 2.47 4.67 4.93
CA ARG A 53 3.40 5.80 5.01
C ARG A 53 4.45 5.74 3.90
N LEU A 54 4.91 4.55 3.55
CA LEU A 54 5.82 4.32 2.43
C LEU A 54 5.14 4.47 1.07
N ALA A 55 3.82 4.31 0.98
CA ALA A 55 3.04 4.55 -0.24
C ALA A 55 2.70 6.03 -0.46
N GLY A 56 2.75 6.86 0.59
CA GLY A 56 2.36 8.28 0.56
C GLY A 56 2.93 9.08 -0.63
N PRO A 57 4.26 9.06 -0.87
CA PRO A 57 4.86 9.81 -1.98
C PRO A 57 4.33 9.39 -3.35
N ILE A 58 4.06 8.10 -3.54
CA ILE A 58 3.50 7.56 -4.79
C ILE A 58 2.08 8.10 -5.01
N VAL A 59 1.28 8.17 -3.94
CA VAL A 59 -0.08 8.69 -4.01
C VAL A 59 -0.08 10.19 -4.26
N GLU A 60 0.79 10.97 -3.62
CA GLU A 60 0.90 12.42 -3.83
C GLU A 60 1.35 12.77 -5.25
N GLU A 61 2.26 11.98 -5.84
CA GLU A 61 2.68 12.14 -7.23
C GLU A 61 1.55 11.81 -8.23
N LEU A 62 0.73 10.79 -7.94
CA LEU A 62 -0.38 10.37 -8.80
C LEU A 62 -1.66 11.19 -8.63
N HIS A 63 -1.87 11.71 -7.43
CA HIS A 63 -2.97 12.58 -7.07
C HIS A 63 -2.39 13.81 -6.37
N PRO A 64 -1.86 14.78 -7.12
CA PRO A 64 -1.49 16.06 -6.53
C PRO A 64 -2.77 16.65 -5.93
N ALA A 65 -2.78 16.83 -4.61
CA ALA A 65 -3.90 17.45 -3.91
C ALA A 65 -4.17 18.81 -4.58
N GLN A 66 -5.31 18.92 -5.25
CA GLN A 66 -5.86 20.19 -5.70
C GLN A 66 -6.40 20.98 -4.51
#